data_AF-A0A965M8Y2-F1
#
_entry.id   AF-A0A965M8Y2-F1
#
_cell.length_a   1.000
_cell.length_b   1.000
_cell.length_c   1.000
_cell.angle_alpha   90.00
_cell.angle_beta   90.00
_cell.angle_gamma   90.00
#
_symmetry.space_group_name_H-M   'P 1'
#
loop_
_entity.id
_entity.type
_entity.pdbx_description
1 polymer ?
#
loop_
_entity_poly.entity_id
_entity_poly.type
_entity_poly.pdbx_seq_one_letter_code
_entity_poly.pdbx_strand_id
1 'polypeptide(L)'
;MDITKLTTKEFKRIMKLLRKKETLERKLGQLERSVAKVVGAGASAVARGANRIARGRSSRRSTGKKFNRRGGLRKVILEQLGRAGKTGVKIKDLANKMNIQRQRLDTWFYQNLKKVSGLRKVGPGHYHLRG
;
A
#
# COMPACT_ATOMS: atom_id res chain seq x y z
N MET A 1 -32.42 23.90 19.81
CA MET A 1 -32.42 22.80 20.80
C MET A 1 -32.63 23.45 22.16
N ASP A 2 -33.73 23.14 22.83
CA ASP A 2 -34.07 23.73 24.13
C ASP A 2 -33.15 23.15 25.23
N ILE A 3 -32.19 23.96 25.67
CA ILE A 3 -31.20 23.59 26.70
C ILE A 3 -31.87 23.28 28.06
N THR A 4 -33.11 23.72 28.25
CA THR A 4 -33.90 23.60 29.48
C THR A 4 -34.51 22.21 29.73
N LYS A 5 -34.47 21.29 28.75
CA LYS A 5 -34.99 19.92 28.89
C LYS A 5 -33.91 18.86 29.14
N LEU A 6 -32.64 19.25 29.21
CA LEU A 6 -31.51 18.35 29.41
C LEU A 6 -31.47 17.82 30.85
N THR A 7 -31.81 16.54 31.02
CA THR A 7 -31.67 15.87 32.32
C THR A 7 -30.20 15.61 32.65
N THR A 8 -29.87 15.50 33.93
CA THR A 8 -28.49 15.25 34.40
C THR A 8 -27.88 13.96 33.82
N LYS A 9 -28.73 12.96 33.49
CA LYS A 9 -28.32 11.71 32.84
C LYS A 9 -27.90 11.95 31.37
N GLU A 10 -28.66 12.78 30.65
CA GLU A 10 -28.34 13.15 29.26
C GLU A 10 -27.07 14.00 29.21
N PHE A 11 -26.90 14.92 30.15
CA PHE A 11 -25.67 15.70 30.30
C PHE A 11 -24.43 14.82 30.50
N LYS A 12 -24.48 13.84 31.42
CA LYS A 12 -23.40 12.86 31.62
C LYS A 12 -23.11 12.05 30.35
N ARG A 13 -24.14 11.71 29.57
CA ARG A 13 -24.00 10.96 28.32
C ARG A 13 -23.33 11.81 27.24
N ILE A 14 -23.71 13.07 27.11
CA ILE A 14 -23.09 14.04 26.20
C ILE A 14 -21.61 14.25 26.57
N MET A 15 -21.30 14.44 27.86
CA MET A 15 -19.92 14.53 28.32
C MET A 15 -19.08 13.30 27.96
N LYS A 16 -19.63 12.09 28.12
CA LYS A 16 -18.94 10.85 27.75
C LYS A 16 -18.69 10.77 26.25
N LEU A 17 -19.64 11.23 25.42
CA LEU A 17 -19.47 11.29 23.97
C LEU A 17 -18.44 12.34 23.54
N LEU A 18 -18.43 13.52 24.18
CA LEU A 18 -17.42 14.56 23.96
C LEU A 18 -16.00 14.06 24.27
N ARG A 19 -15.79 13.40 25.41
CA ARG A 19 -14.48 12.80 25.74
C ARG A 19 -14.04 11.74 24.72
N LYS A 20 -14.98 10.93 24.23
CA LYS A 20 -14.71 9.95 23.17
C LYS A 20 -14.36 10.63 21.85
N LYS A 21 -15.08 11.69 21.47
CA LYS A 21 -14.79 12.50 20.28
C LYS A 21 -13.37 13.06 20.35
N GLU A 22 -12.99 13.68 21.44
CA GLU A 22 -11.65 14.26 21.62
C GLU A 22 -10.54 13.19 21.54
N THR A 23 -10.79 12.01 22.12
CA THR A 23 -9.84 10.88 22.03
C THR A 23 -9.66 10.40 20.59
N LEU A 24 -10.75 10.33 19.81
CA LEU A 24 -10.71 9.91 18.41
C LEU A 24 -10.00 10.96 17.54
N GLU A 25 -10.24 12.25 17.78
CA GLU A 25 -9.55 13.34 17.09
C GLU A 25 -8.03 13.30 17.33
N ARG A 26 -7.60 13.03 18.58
CA ARG A 26 -6.17 12.82 18.88
C ARG A 26 -5.57 11.64 18.13
N LYS A 27 -6.28 10.50 18.07
CA LYS A 27 -5.85 9.31 17.32
C LYS A 27 -5.79 9.58 15.82
N LEU A 28 -6.76 10.35 15.29
CA LEU A 28 -6.80 10.75 13.90
C LEU A 28 -5.58 11.63 13.55
N GLY A 29 -5.24 12.60 14.40
CA GLY A 29 -4.02 13.41 14.22
C GLY A 29 -2.73 12.57 14.31
N GLN A 30 -2.66 11.54 15.15
CA GLN A 30 -1.51 10.61 15.18
C GLN A 30 -1.41 9.77 13.90
N LEU A 31 -2.55 9.30 13.38
CA LEU A 31 -2.62 8.57 12.12
C LEU A 31 -2.22 9.48 10.95
N GLU A 32 -2.72 10.70 10.88
CA GLU A 32 -2.34 11.68 9.87
C GLU A 32 -0.85 11.99 9.91
N ARG A 33 -0.25 12.17 11.10
CA ARG A 33 1.21 12.32 11.26
C ARG A 33 1.97 11.07 10.81
N SER A 34 1.44 9.89 11.07
CA SER A 34 2.05 8.62 10.65
C SER A 34 1.98 8.45 9.12
N VAL A 35 0.85 8.81 8.51
CA VAL A 35 0.65 8.85 7.06
C VAL A 35 1.59 9.90 6.46
N ALA A 36 1.65 11.11 7.00
CA ALA A 36 2.56 12.17 6.58
C ALA A 36 4.02 11.76 6.75
N LYS A 37 4.38 10.98 7.78
CA LYS A 37 5.73 10.43 7.94
C LYS A 37 6.04 9.40 6.86
N VAL A 38 5.11 8.52 6.49
CA VAL A 38 5.32 7.52 5.44
C VAL A 38 5.36 8.17 4.05
N VAL A 39 4.47 9.13 3.78
CA VAL A 39 4.37 9.85 2.50
C VAL A 39 5.51 10.88 2.37
N GLY A 40 5.75 11.67 3.41
CA GLY A 40 6.80 12.68 3.49
C GLY A 40 8.21 12.12 3.64
N ALA A 41 8.40 10.95 4.28
CA ALA A 41 9.68 10.22 4.20
C ALA A 41 9.95 9.75 2.77
N GLY A 42 8.91 9.47 1.97
CA GLY A 42 9.03 9.27 0.53
C GLY A 42 9.59 10.51 -0.18
N ALA A 43 9.06 11.70 0.10
CA ALA A 43 9.52 12.95 -0.50
C ALA A 43 10.95 13.35 -0.03
N SER A 44 11.26 13.20 1.27
CA SER A 44 12.58 13.49 1.84
C SER A 44 13.65 12.47 1.41
N ALA A 45 13.27 11.20 1.20
CA ALA A 45 14.18 10.19 0.64
C ALA A 45 14.41 10.39 -0.86
N VAL A 46 13.42 10.88 -1.61
CA VAL A 46 13.57 11.27 -3.03
C VAL A 46 14.46 12.50 -3.15
N ALA A 47 14.31 13.52 -2.31
CA ALA A 47 15.17 14.70 -2.29
C ALA A 47 16.63 14.37 -1.89
N ARG A 48 16.81 13.53 -0.85
CA ARG A 48 18.15 13.03 -0.46
C ARG A 48 18.75 12.03 -1.46
N GLY A 49 17.91 11.34 -2.23
CA GLY A 49 18.31 10.46 -3.32
C GLY A 49 18.74 11.23 -4.58
N ALA A 50 18.03 12.31 -4.93
CA ALA A 50 18.36 13.17 -6.05
C ALA A 50 19.73 13.85 -5.88
N ASN A 51 20.03 14.31 -4.66
CA ASN A 51 21.33 14.93 -4.36
C ASN A 51 22.49 13.90 -4.34
N ARG A 52 22.20 12.61 -4.12
CA ARG A 52 23.18 11.51 -4.21
C ARG A 52 23.42 11.03 -5.65
N ILE A 53 22.42 11.16 -6.53
CA ILE A 53 22.52 10.77 -7.95
C ILE A 53 23.41 11.76 -8.73
N ALA A 54 23.48 13.03 -8.32
CA ALA A 54 24.32 14.05 -8.97
C ALA A 54 25.83 13.90 -8.70
N ARG A 55 26.25 13.13 -7.67
CA ARG A 55 27.67 13.03 -7.26
C ARG A 55 28.24 11.61 -7.21
N GLY A 56 27.51 10.60 -7.66
CA GLY A 56 28.02 9.23 -7.57
C GLY A 56 27.21 8.25 -8.40
N ARG A 57 27.48 8.18 -9.69
CA ARG A 57 27.04 7.05 -10.52
C ARG A 57 28.21 6.43 -11.28
N SER A 58 29.19 5.99 -10.50
CA SER A 58 29.82 4.70 -10.76
C SER A 58 29.36 3.71 -9.70
N SER A 59 29.03 2.50 -10.14
CA SER A 59 28.84 1.25 -9.40
C SER A 59 27.41 0.73 -9.11
N ARG A 60 27.25 -0.52 -9.59
CA ARG A 60 26.41 -1.63 -9.11
C ARG A 60 24.90 -1.48 -9.18
N ARG A 61 24.42 -1.72 -10.40
CA ARG A 61 23.15 -2.40 -10.70
C ARG A 61 23.07 -3.67 -9.84
N SER A 62 22.16 -3.72 -8.87
CA SER A 62 21.89 -4.95 -8.14
C SER A 62 21.45 -6.02 -9.15
N THR A 63 22.08 -7.18 -9.05
CA THR A 63 21.77 -8.37 -9.83
C THR A 63 20.45 -8.96 -9.33
N GLY A 64 19.35 -8.27 -9.64
CA GLY A 64 18.02 -8.86 -9.53
C GLY A 64 17.98 -10.15 -10.34
N LYS A 65 17.40 -11.21 -9.76
CA LYS A 65 17.27 -12.55 -10.36
C LYS A 65 16.85 -12.40 -11.82
N LYS A 66 17.73 -12.78 -12.76
CA LYS A 66 17.49 -12.65 -14.20
C LYS A 66 16.32 -13.55 -14.59
N PHE A 67 15.11 -12.97 -14.64
CA PHE A 67 13.96 -13.64 -15.23
C PHE A 67 14.22 -13.76 -16.73
N ASN A 68 14.61 -14.97 -17.16
CA ASN A 68 14.94 -15.27 -18.55
C ASN A 68 13.78 -14.85 -19.48
N ARG A 69 14.13 -14.33 -20.65
CA ARG A 69 13.28 -13.56 -21.60
C ARG A 69 11.99 -14.24 -22.09
N ARG A 70 11.64 -15.45 -21.64
CA ARG A 70 10.47 -16.22 -22.11
C ARG A 70 9.61 -16.77 -20.97
N GLY A 71 8.98 -15.88 -20.19
CA GLY A 71 7.87 -16.26 -19.30
C GLY A 71 8.21 -16.54 -17.83
N GLY A 72 9.47 -16.41 -17.40
CA GLY A 72 9.84 -16.62 -15.99
C GLY A 72 9.09 -15.70 -15.02
N LEU A 73 8.84 -14.45 -15.43
CA LEU A 73 8.07 -13.49 -14.62
C LEU A 73 6.63 -13.95 -14.42
N ARG A 74 5.98 -14.46 -15.47
CA ARG A 74 4.61 -14.98 -15.42
C ARG A 74 4.48 -16.15 -14.45
N LYS A 75 5.37 -17.15 -14.55
CA LYS A 75 5.33 -18.34 -13.69
C LYS A 75 5.42 -17.97 -12.22
N VAL A 76 6.36 -17.10 -11.85
CA VAL A 76 6.57 -16.72 -10.45
C VAL A 76 5.44 -15.83 -9.93
N ILE A 77 4.88 -14.93 -10.74
CA ILE A 77 3.72 -14.15 -10.32
C ILE A 77 2.52 -15.06 -10.05
N LEU A 78 2.24 -16.02 -10.94
CA LEU A 78 1.13 -16.95 -10.76
C LEU A 78 1.33 -17.87 -9.54
N GLU A 79 2.55 -18.33 -9.30
CA GLU A 79 2.88 -19.12 -8.11
C GLU A 79 2.66 -18.33 -6.80
N GLN A 80 3.09 -17.06 -6.76
CA GLN A 80 2.87 -16.19 -5.59
C GLN A 80 1.40 -15.85 -5.39
N LEU A 81 0.65 -15.62 -6.47
CA LEU A 81 -0.79 -15.36 -6.41
C LEU A 81 -1.58 -16.62 -6.00
N GLY A 82 -1.16 -17.80 -6.46
CA GLY A 82 -1.73 -19.09 -6.05
C GLY A 82 -1.55 -19.33 -4.55
N ARG A 83 -0.35 -19.03 -4.01
CA ARG A 83 -0.10 -19.11 -2.55
C ARG A 83 -0.95 -18.13 -1.73
N ALA A 84 -1.30 -16.98 -2.31
CA ALA A 84 -2.12 -15.97 -1.63
C ALA A 84 -3.63 -16.22 -1.76
N GLY A 85 -4.05 -17.02 -2.74
CA GLY A 85 -5.44 -17.41 -2.96
C GLY A 85 -6.41 -16.21 -3.04
N LYS A 86 -7.59 -16.38 -2.43
CA LYS A 86 -8.70 -15.41 -2.46
C LYS A 86 -8.39 -14.08 -1.76
N THR A 87 -7.42 -14.06 -0.84
CA THR A 87 -7.00 -12.87 -0.10
C THR A 87 -6.34 -11.84 -1.01
N GLY A 88 -5.70 -12.30 -2.10
CA GLY A 88 -4.98 -11.47 -3.05
C GLY A 88 -3.71 -10.84 -2.47
N VAL A 89 -2.95 -10.18 -3.34
CA VAL A 89 -1.64 -9.60 -3.03
C VAL A 89 -1.57 -8.17 -3.56
N LYS A 90 -0.99 -7.28 -2.76
CA LYS A 90 -0.63 -5.93 -3.22
C LYS A 90 0.63 -6.00 -4.10
N ILE A 91 0.63 -5.27 -5.21
CA ILE A 91 1.78 -5.15 -6.12
C ILE A 91 3.03 -4.69 -5.36
N LYS A 92 2.88 -3.78 -4.38
CA LYS A 92 4.00 -3.29 -3.57
C LYS A 92 4.68 -4.43 -2.78
N ASP A 93 3.89 -5.29 -2.18
CA ASP A 93 4.40 -6.40 -1.36
C ASP A 93 5.00 -7.49 -2.26
N LEU A 94 4.39 -7.73 -3.43
CA LEU A 94 4.91 -8.62 -4.46
C LEU A 94 6.25 -8.11 -5.04
N ALA A 95 6.35 -6.81 -5.29
CA ALA A 95 7.56 -6.15 -5.78
C ALA A 95 8.73 -6.32 -4.81
N ASN A 96 8.48 -6.08 -3.52
CA ASN A 96 9.47 -6.22 -2.47
C ASN A 96 9.91 -7.68 -2.31
N LYS A 97 8.94 -8.61 -2.26
CA LYS A 97 9.21 -10.05 -2.09
C LYS A 97 10.02 -10.65 -3.24
N MET A 98 9.74 -10.22 -4.47
CA MET A 98 10.41 -10.73 -5.67
C MET A 98 11.67 -9.92 -6.03
N ASN A 99 11.93 -8.81 -5.33
CA ASN A 99 12.95 -7.81 -5.67
C ASN A 99 12.82 -7.36 -7.14
N ILE A 100 11.60 -7.00 -7.53
CA ILE A 100 11.26 -6.54 -8.88
C ILE A 100 10.77 -5.11 -8.80
N GLN A 101 11.16 -4.28 -9.76
CA GLN A 101 10.64 -2.93 -9.87
C GLN A 101 9.12 -2.94 -10.05
N ARG A 102 8.42 -2.20 -9.19
CA ARG A 102 6.96 -2.07 -9.18
C ARG A 102 6.37 -1.79 -10.57
N GLN A 103 6.96 -0.85 -11.32
CA GLN A 103 6.51 -0.47 -12.66
C GLN A 103 6.46 -1.67 -13.63
N ARG A 104 7.42 -2.60 -13.53
CA ARG A 104 7.46 -3.80 -14.38
C ARG A 104 6.31 -4.76 -14.05
N LEU A 105 5.92 -4.82 -12.77
CA LEU A 105 4.74 -5.56 -12.34
C LEU A 105 3.46 -4.85 -12.78
N ASP A 106 3.37 -3.52 -12.63
CA ASP A 106 2.20 -2.74 -13.09
C ASP A 106 1.93 -2.96 -14.59
N THR A 107 2.96 -2.85 -15.45
CA THR A 107 2.84 -3.14 -16.89
C THR A 107 2.45 -4.60 -17.14
N TRP A 108 3.02 -5.55 -16.39
CA TRP A 108 2.68 -6.97 -16.55
C TRP A 108 1.23 -7.24 -16.16
N PHE A 109 0.75 -6.76 -15.02
CA PHE A 109 -0.63 -6.93 -14.58
C PHE A 109 -1.58 -6.28 -15.56
N TYR A 110 -1.29 -5.07 -16.05
CA TYR A 110 -2.12 -4.41 -17.07
C TYR A 110 -2.26 -5.25 -18.35
N GLN A 111 -1.16 -5.82 -18.86
CA GLN A 111 -1.16 -6.64 -20.08
C GLN A 111 -1.75 -8.04 -19.89
N ASN A 112 -1.63 -8.62 -18.69
CA ASN A 112 -2.00 -10.01 -18.42
C ASN A 112 -3.35 -10.16 -17.70
N LEU A 113 -3.96 -9.07 -17.22
CA LEU A 113 -5.26 -9.09 -16.54
C LEU A 113 -6.36 -9.75 -17.39
N LYS A 114 -6.35 -9.50 -18.71
CA LYS A 114 -7.30 -10.09 -19.66
C LYS A 114 -6.86 -11.45 -20.21
N LYS A 115 -5.56 -11.77 -20.13
CA LYS A 115 -4.96 -12.98 -20.74
C LYS A 115 -4.90 -14.17 -19.78
N VAL A 116 -4.92 -13.91 -18.48
CA VAL A 116 -4.89 -14.94 -17.44
C VAL A 116 -6.31 -15.12 -16.92
N SER A 117 -6.91 -16.27 -17.22
CA SER A 117 -8.20 -16.67 -16.64
C SER A 117 -8.10 -16.68 -15.11
N GLY A 118 -9.07 -16.06 -14.45
CA GLY A 118 -9.12 -15.99 -12.99
C GLY A 118 -8.34 -14.85 -12.34
N LEU A 119 -7.49 -14.12 -13.07
CA LEU A 119 -6.79 -12.95 -12.52
C LEU A 119 -7.74 -11.75 -12.41
N ARG A 120 -8.01 -11.30 -11.18
CA ARG A 120 -8.94 -10.20 -10.92
C ARG A 120 -8.30 -9.12 -10.06
N LYS A 121 -8.69 -7.88 -10.34
CA LYS A 121 -8.31 -6.71 -9.55
C LYS A 121 -9.32 -6.54 -8.41
N VAL A 122 -8.85 -6.59 -7.17
CA VAL A 122 -9.68 -6.36 -5.97
C VAL A 122 -9.73 -4.86 -5.64
N GLY A 123 -8.65 -4.14 -5.93
CA GLY A 123 -8.52 -2.71 -5.62
C GLY A 123 -7.27 -2.08 -6.24
N PRO A 124 -6.97 -0.81 -5.94
CA PRO A 124 -5.80 -0.11 -6.45
C PRO A 124 -4.51 -0.85 -6.10
N GLY A 125 -3.85 -1.43 -7.12
CA GLY A 125 -2.62 -2.20 -6.92
C GLY A 125 -2.81 -3.51 -6.15
N HIS A 126 -4.03 -4.08 -6.06
CA HIS A 126 -4.32 -5.33 -5.37
C HIS A 126 -4.97 -6.33 -6.33
N TYR A 127 -4.38 -7.51 -6.46
CA TYR A 127 -4.82 -8.55 -7.40
C TYR A 127 -4.96 -9.88 -6.71
N HIS A 128 -5.96 -10.65 -7.10
CA HIS A 128 -6.15 -12.01 -6.63
C HIS A 128 -6.30 -12.96 -7.81
N LEU A 129 -5.94 -14.21 -7.59
CA LEU A 129 -6.20 -15.28 -8.53
C LEU A 129 -7.41 -16.07 -8.02
N ARG A 130 -8.51 -16.00 -8.75
CA ARG A 130 -9.68 -16.85 -8.56
C ARG A 130 -9.46 -18.10 -9.41
N GLY A 131 -8.98 -19.16 -8.77
CA GLY A 131 -9.10 -20.52 -9.28
C GLY A 131 -10.56 -20.93 -9.26
#